data_AF-A0A1F5PJX5-F1
#
_entry.id   AF-A0A1F5PJX5-F1
#
_cell.length_a   1.000
_cell.length_b   1.000
_cell.length_c   1.000
_cell.angle_alpha   90.00
_cell.angle_beta   90.00
_cell.angle_gamma   90.00
#
_symmetry.space_group_name_H-M   'P 1'
#
loop_
_entity.id
_entity.type
_entity.pdbx_description
1 polymer ?
#
loop_
_entity_poly.entity_id
_entity_poly.type
_entity_poly.pdbx_seq_one_letter_code
_entity_poly.pdbx_strand_id
1 'polypeptide(L)' 'MARPINSKRKLTRVGAGKSLALIVPAEFIRSFGWRERQYLLLTKVPGGVMIRDAKTKKR' A
#
# COMPACT_ATOMS: atom_id res chain seq x y z
N MET A 1 -8.79 -3.93 18.69
CA MET A 1 -8.41 -4.92 17.66
C MET A 1 -8.94 -4.45 16.31
N ALA A 2 -8.08 -4.14 15.35
CA ALA A 2 -8.53 -3.80 13.99
C ALA A 2 -9.08 -5.07 13.32
N ARG A 3 -10.36 -5.08 12.92
CA ARG A 3 -10.95 -6.21 12.19
C ARG A 3 -10.14 -6.49 10.92
N PRO A 4 -9.89 -7.75 10.54
CA PRO A 4 -9.26 -8.07 9.27
C PRO A 4 -10.17 -7.58 8.13
N ILE A 5 -9.69 -6.61 7.36
CA ILE A 5 -10.44 -6.05 6.23
C ILE A 5 -10.21 -6.94 5.00
N ASN A 6 -10.83 -8.13 5.00
CA ASN A 6 -10.89 -8.98 3.81
C ASN A 6 -11.98 -8.44 2.87
N SER A 7 -11.77 -7.24 2.32
CA SER A 7 -12.69 -6.60 1.37
C SER A 7 -12.09 -6.56 -0.03
N LYS A 8 -12.87 -6.93 -1.05
CA LYS A 8 -12.49 -6.71 -2.45
C LYS A 8 -12.47 -5.21 -2.74
N ARG A 9 -11.39 -4.72 -3.35
CA ARG A 9 -11.22 -3.31 -3.75
C ARG A 9 -10.92 -3.22 -5.24
N LYS A 10 -11.41 -2.17 -5.90
CA LYS A 10 -11.20 -1.94 -7.33
C LYS A 10 -9.89 -1.20 -7.56
N LEU A 11 -9.17 -1.58 -8.61
CA LEU A 11 -8.08 -0.77 -9.15
C LEU A 11 -8.66 0.38 -9.96
N THR A 12 -8.28 1.60 -9.60
CA THR A 12 -8.75 2.82 -10.26
C THR A 12 -7.59 3.48 -10.99
N ARG A 13 -7.86 4.02 -12.18
CA ARG A 13 -6.88 4.77 -12.96
C ARG A 13 -6.57 6.10 -12.28
N VAL A 14 -5.29 6.44 -12.17
CA VAL A 14 -4.81 7.70 -11.56
C VAL A 14 -3.80 8.40 -12.47
N GLY A 15 -3.70 9.73 -12.33
CA GLY A 15 -2.88 10.58 -13.19
C GLY A 15 -3.36 10.64 -14.64
N ALA A 16 -2.46 10.90 -15.58
CA ALA A 16 -2.73 10.94 -17.03
C ALA A 16 -2.99 9.56 -17.67
N GLY A 17 -3.36 8.56 -16.86
CA GLY A 17 -3.93 7.31 -17.34
C GLY A 17 -2.98 6.11 -17.48
N LYS A 18 -1.69 6.27 -17.17
CA LYS A 18 -0.71 5.18 -17.21
C LYS A 18 -0.57 4.40 -15.90
N SER A 19 -1.17 4.89 -14.81
CA SER A 19 -1.02 4.31 -13.47
C SER A 19 -2.36 3.89 -12.89
N LEU A 20 -2.33 2.84 -12.07
CA LEU A 20 -3.47 2.36 -11.30
C LEU A 20 -3.17 2.51 -9.82
N ALA A 21 -4.20 2.83 -9.03
CA ALA A 21 -4.14 2.91 -7.58
C ALA A 21 -5.16 1.95 -6.96
N LEU A 22 -4.77 1.38 -5.82
CA LEU A 22 -5.64 0.64 -4.92
C LEU A 22 -5.82 1.48 -3.65
N ILE A 23 -7.07 1.75 -3.27
CA ILE A 23 -7.35 2.50 -2.04
C ILE A 23 -7.34 1.53 -0.87
N VAL A 24 -6.42 1.75 0.07
CA VAL A 24 -6.30 1.00 1.31
C VAL A 24 -6.87 1.85 2.45
N PRO A 25 -7.71 1.28 3.34
CA PRO A 25 -8.26 2.01 4.49
C PRO A 25 -7.16 2.64 5.36
N ALA A 26 -7.41 3.86 5.85
CA ALA A 26 -6.44 4.62 6.61
C ALA A 26 -6.05 3.92 7.92
N GLU A 27 -6.98 3.22 8.56
CA GLU A 27 -6.77 2.47 9.79
C GLU A 27 -5.75 1.33 9.58
N PHE A 28 -5.83 0.67 8.42
CA PHE A 28 -4.90 -0.38 8.05
C PHE A 28 -3.48 0.18 7.87
N ILE A 29 -3.35 1.26 7.09
CA ILE A 29 -2.05 1.93 6.90
C ILE A 29 -1.46 2.42 8.23
N ARG A 30 -2.27 3.08 9.07
CA ARG A 30 -1.84 3.57 10.39
C ARG A 30 -1.38 2.46 11.32
N SER A 31 -1.94 1.25 11.20
CA SER A 31 -1.52 0.10 12.02
C SER A 31 -0.08 -0.33 11.78
N PHE A 32 0.49 -0.02 10.60
CA PHE A 32 1.92 -0.23 10.28
C PHE A 32 2.84 0.91 10.74
N GLY A 33 2.30 1.95 11.40
CA GLY A 33 3.07 3.16 11.74
C GLY A 33 3.46 4.00 10.52
N TRP A 34 2.78 3.79 9.40
CA TRP A 34 3.05 4.43 8.12
C TRP A 34 2.47 5.84 8.06
N ARG A 35 3.23 6.78 7.48
CA ARG A 35 2.85 8.19 7.34
C ARG A 35 2.63 8.60 5.89
N GLU A 36 1.90 9.70 5.70
CA GLU A 36 1.69 10.29 4.38
C GLU A 36 3.03 10.66 3.71
N ARG A 37 3.09 10.54 2.38
CA ARG A 37 4.26 10.88 1.54
C ARG A 37 5.57 10.14 1.85
N GLN A 38 5.55 9.09 2.67
CA GLN A 38 6.74 8.24 2.82
C GLN A 38 6.95 7.32 1.60
N TYR A 39 8.17 6.85 1.43
CA TYR A 39 8.50 5.84 0.42
C TYR A 39 8.16 4.43 0.90
N LEU A 40 7.57 3.64 0.01
CA LEU A 40 7.29 2.22 0.21
C LEU A 40 7.91 1.44 -0.94
N LEU A 41 8.37 0.22 -0.65
CA LEU A 41 8.84 -0.74 -1.63
C LEU A 41 7.67 -1.58 -2.13
N LEU A 42 7.49 -1.62 -3.44
CA LEU A 42 6.59 -2.55 -4.11
C LEU A 42 7.40 -3.70 -4.71
N THR A 43 7.04 -4.93 -4.38
CA THR A 43 7.67 -6.12 -4.94
C THR A 43 6.60 -7.03 -5.53
N LYS A 44 6.79 -7.48 -6.77
CA LYS A 44 5.92 -8.48 -7.40
C LYS A 44 6.21 -9.85 -6.78
N VAL A 45 5.15 -10.56 -6.39
CA VAL A 45 5.21 -11.92 -5.85
C VAL A 45 4.19 -12.80 -6.59
N PRO A 46 4.32 -14.14 -6.57
CA PRO A 46 3.32 -15.01 -7.17
C PRO A 46 1.92 -14.70 -6.62
N GLY A 47 0.97 -14.44 -7.51
CA GLY A 47 -0.43 -14.12 -7.13
C GLY A 47 -0.67 -12.70 -6.60
N GLY A 48 0.32 -11.81 -6.56
CA GLY A 48 0.06 -10.44 -6.09
C GLY A 48 1.25 -9.49 -5.99
N VAL A 49 1.10 -8.50 -5.11
CA VAL A 49 2.13 -7.51 -4.78
C VAL A 49 2.31 -7.45 -3.28
N MET A 50 3.56 -7.26 -2.87
CA MET A 50 3.93 -7.05 -1.48
C MET A 50 4.40 -5.61 -1.32
N ILE A 51 3.85 -4.93 -0.31
CA ILE A 51 4.18 -3.55 0.02
C ILE A 51 4.95 -3.56 1.35
N ARG A 52 6.14 -2.98 1.38
CA ARG A 52 6.99 -2.88 2.58
C ARG A 52 7.44 -1.45 2.80
N ASP A 53 7.75 -1.11 4.05
CA ASP A 53 8.44 0.14 4.36
C ASP A 53 9.80 0.16 3.64
N ALA A 54 10.11 1.25 2.95
CA ALA A 54 11.38 1.41 2.25
C ALA A 54 12.60 1.65 3.18
N LYS A 55 12.40 1.68 4.51
CA LYS A 55 13.44 1.85 5.56
C LYS A 55 14.61 2.71 5.08
N THR A 56 14.36 4.00 4.88
CA THR A 56 15.29 4.92 4.21
C THR A 56 16.54 5.27 5.03
N LYS A 57 16.92 4.49 6.04
CA LYS A 57 18.18 4.67 6.78
C LYS A 57 19.08 3.45 6.61
N LYS A 58 20.20 3.67 5.89
CA LYS A 58 21.46 2.94 6.08
C LYS A 58 21.73 2.87 7.58
N ARG A 59 21.88 1.67 8.13
CA ARG A 59 22.60 1.46 9.37
C ARG A 59 23.90 0.76 9.03
#